data_AF-A0A6B0DJD1-F1
#
_entry.id   AF-A0A6B0DJD1-F1
#
_cell.length_a   1.000
_cell.length_b   1.000
_cell.length_c   1.000
_cell.angle_alpha   90.00
_cell.angle_beta   90.00
_cell.angle_gamma   90.00
#
_symmetry.space_group_name_H-M   'P 1'
#
loop_
_entity.id
_entity.type
_entity.pdbx_description
1 polymer ?
#
loop_
_entity_poly.entity_id
_entity_poly.type
_entity_poly.pdbx_seq_one_letter_code
_entity_poly.pdbx_strand_id
1 'polypeptide(L)'
;MANDETISVKGVKKDLYDRIKDIARESGKTIGEITNDAYRLFLSASSTIKETGEQFIQGLKESQAMVISNIDYLEITGKEIVGYGKKVMFKNIGTLKIKEISEKEFEDYIDSIVNVKKLGVPGNINRLKVL
;
A
#
# COMPACT_ATOMS: atom_id res chain seq x y z
N MET A 1 8.01 13.78 21.73
CA MET A 1 6.63 13.79 21.20
C MET A 1 6.60 14.86 20.13
N ALA A 2 6.21 14.53 18.89
CA ALA A 2 6.07 15.53 17.84
C ALA A 2 5.00 16.55 18.29
N ASN A 3 5.24 17.82 17.99
CA ASN A 3 4.39 18.93 18.44
C ASN A 3 3.10 18.93 17.60
N ASP A 4 2.00 18.37 18.12
CA ASP A 4 0.70 18.33 17.44
C ASP A 4 -0.01 19.69 17.53
N GLU A 5 0.54 20.69 16.82
CA GLU A 5 -0.09 21.99 16.67
C GLU A 5 -1.41 21.86 15.88
N THR A 6 -2.46 22.53 16.36
CA THR A 6 -3.74 22.56 15.64
C THR A 6 -3.63 23.48 14.43
N ILE A 7 -3.70 22.90 13.22
CA ILE A 7 -3.69 23.63 11.95
C ILE A 7 -5.12 23.80 11.43
N SER A 8 -5.52 25.03 11.11
CA SER A 8 -6.81 25.33 10.49
C SER A 8 -6.63 25.84 9.06
N VAL A 9 -7.26 25.17 8.11
CA VAL A 9 -7.17 25.50 6.68
C VAL A 9 -8.51 26.08 6.22
N LYS A 10 -8.49 27.34 5.75
CA LYS A 10 -9.68 28.04 5.23
C LYS A 10 -9.77 27.90 3.72
N GLY A 11 -11.01 27.89 3.19
CA GLY A 11 -11.27 27.87 1.74
C GLY A 11 -11.36 26.48 1.11
N VAL A 12 -11.37 25.41 1.91
CA VAL A 12 -11.67 24.05 1.42
C VAL A 12 -13.13 24.01 0.97
N LYS A 13 -13.38 23.65 -0.29
CA LYS A 13 -14.75 23.50 -0.79
C LYS A 13 -15.48 22.38 -0.06
N LYS A 14 -16.74 22.60 0.30
CA LYS A 14 -17.53 21.68 1.11
C LYS A 14 -17.68 20.29 0.47
N ASP A 15 -17.96 20.26 -0.83
CA ASP A 15 -18.08 19.03 -1.62
C ASP A 15 -16.77 18.22 -1.66
N LEU A 16 -15.62 18.90 -1.71
CA LEU A 16 -14.31 18.25 -1.65
C LEU A 16 -14.04 17.67 -0.25
N TYR A 17 -14.33 18.44 0.80
CA TYR A 17 -14.18 17.97 2.18
C TYR A 17 -15.05 16.75 2.47
N ASP A 18 -16.31 16.76 2.02
CA ASP A 18 -17.25 15.65 2.22
C ASP A 18 -16.73 14.37 1.53
N ARG A 19 -16.19 14.47 0.31
CA ARG A 19 -15.56 13.33 -0.38
C ARG A 19 -14.34 12.79 0.35
N ILE A 20 -13.45 13.66 0.83
CA ILE A 20 -12.27 13.25 1.63
C ILE A 20 -12.70 12.54 2.91
N LYS A 21 -13.76 13.05 3.56
CA LYS A 21 -14.32 12.45 4.77
C LYS A 21 -14.87 11.05 4.52
N ASP A 22 -15.52 10.82 3.38
CA ASP A 22 -16.02 9.49 3.01
C ASP A 22 -14.87 8.53 2.72
N ILE A 23 -13.85 8.97 1.98
CA ILE A 23 -12.62 8.18 1.74
C ILE A 23 -11.92 7.81 3.05
N ALA A 24 -11.82 8.76 3.99
CA ALA A 24 -11.20 8.52 5.30
C ALA A 24 -11.96 7.42 6.07
N ARG A 25 -13.31 7.47 6.08
CA ARG A 25 -14.15 6.45 6.69
C ARG A 25 -13.98 5.07 6.05
N GLU A 26 -13.97 5.00 4.72
CA GLU A 26 -13.83 3.75 3.98
C GLU A 26 -12.44 3.12 4.12
N SER A 27 -11.40 3.95 4.26
CA SER A 27 -10.01 3.50 4.40
C SER A 27 -9.56 3.24 5.84
N GLY A 28 -10.41 3.54 6.84
CA GLY A 28 -10.04 3.46 8.25
C GLY A 28 -9.00 4.49 8.71
N LYS A 29 -8.69 5.49 7.86
CA LYS A 29 -7.76 6.58 8.16
C LYS A 29 -8.50 7.82 8.67
N THR A 30 -7.76 8.71 9.31
CA THR A 30 -8.25 10.05 9.67
C THR A 30 -8.20 11.00 8.47
N ILE A 31 -9.03 12.05 8.49
CA ILE A 31 -8.98 13.12 7.49
C ILE A 31 -7.57 13.76 7.46
N GLY A 32 -6.92 13.87 8.62
CA GLY A 32 -5.55 14.38 8.73
C GLY A 32 -4.54 13.54 7.96
N GLU A 33 -4.59 12.21 8.11
CA GLU A 33 -3.71 11.30 7.38
C GLU A 33 -3.91 11.37 5.87
N ILE A 34 -5.18 11.34 5.40
CA ILE A 34 -5.49 11.47 3.97
C ILE A 34 -5.01 12.81 3.42
N THR A 35 -5.20 13.89 4.18
CA THR A 35 -4.79 15.25 3.78
C THR A 35 -3.26 15.38 3.76
N ASN A 36 -2.57 14.79 4.74
CA ASN A 36 -1.11 14.76 4.79
C ASN A 36 -0.53 14.00 3.60
N ASP A 37 -1.09 12.84 3.25
CA ASP A 37 -0.68 12.06 2.08
C ASP A 37 -0.86 12.89 0.78
N ALA A 38 -1.99 13.59 0.65
CA ALA A 38 -2.28 14.45 -0.50
C ALA A 38 -1.31 15.66 -0.59
N TYR A 39 -1.03 16.33 0.53
CA TYR A 39 -0.06 17.44 0.56
C TYR A 39 1.34 16.99 0.18
N ARG A 40 1.80 15.85 0.69
CA ARG A 40 3.12 15.33 0.33
C ARG A 40 3.19 14.96 -1.15
N LEU A 41 2.14 14.33 -1.69
CA LEU A 41 2.04 14.04 -3.12
C LEU A 41 2.10 15.32 -3.96
N PHE A 42 1.31 16.34 -3.59
CA PHE A 42 1.31 17.62 -4.29
C PHE A 42 2.69 18.29 -4.24
N LEU A 43 3.32 18.35 -3.07
CA LEU A 43 4.66 18.92 -2.90
C LEU A 43 5.70 18.15 -3.72
N SER A 44 5.60 16.83 -3.81
CA SER A 44 6.49 16.01 -4.64
C SER A 44 6.32 16.26 -6.14
N ALA A 45 5.10 16.60 -6.57
CA ALA A 45 4.80 16.95 -7.95
C ALA A 45 5.16 18.40 -8.28
N SER A 46 5.16 19.30 -7.28
CA SER A 46 5.40 20.73 -7.46
C SER A 46 6.86 21.16 -7.25
N SER A 47 7.71 20.31 -6.66
CA SER A 47 9.05 20.71 -6.27
C SER A 47 10.14 20.38 -7.29
N THR A 48 10.75 21.45 -7.81
CA THR A 48 12.14 21.53 -8.26
C THR A 48 13.13 21.41 -7.08
N ILE A 49 12.87 20.54 -6.09
CA ILE A 49 13.73 20.31 -4.92
C ILE A 49 14.22 18.87 -5.02
N LYS A 50 15.33 18.69 -5.74
CA LYS A 50 15.87 17.38 -6.11
C LYS A 50 16.08 16.45 -4.92
N GLU A 51 16.57 16.94 -3.77
CA GLU A 51 17.04 16.05 -2.70
C GLU A 51 15.93 15.51 -1.78
N THR A 52 14.98 16.34 -1.33
CA THR A 52 13.85 15.87 -0.49
C THR A 52 12.75 15.20 -1.34
N GLY A 53 12.57 15.65 -2.58
CA GLY A 53 11.66 15.02 -3.54
C GLY A 53 12.12 13.61 -3.92
N GLU A 54 13.41 13.40 -4.18
CA GLU A 54 13.94 12.07 -4.50
C GLU A 54 13.79 11.09 -3.34
N GLN A 55 14.10 11.47 -2.09
CA GLN A 55 13.91 10.57 -0.93
C GLN A 55 12.43 10.25 -0.67
N PHE A 56 11.53 11.21 -0.87
CA PHE A 56 10.09 10.98 -0.71
C PHE A 56 9.49 10.18 -1.89
N ILE A 57 9.91 10.46 -3.13
CA ILE A 57 9.53 9.68 -4.32
C ILE A 57 10.12 8.28 -4.24
N GLN A 58 11.34 8.11 -3.72
CA GLN A 58 11.97 6.82 -3.49
C GLN A 58 11.24 6.07 -2.38
N GLY A 59 10.92 6.72 -1.26
CA GLY A 59 10.07 6.16 -0.20
C GLY A 59 8.64 5.83 -0.67
N LEU A 60 8.06 6.61 -1.59
CA LEU A 60 6.79 6.31 -2.25
C LEU A 60 6.91 5.17 -3.26
N LYS A 61 8.00 5.07 -4.02
CA LYS A 61 8.27 3.99 -4.97
C LYS A 61 8.63 2.67 -4.27
N GLU A 62 9.25 2.74 -3.11
CA GLU A 62 9.50 1.63 -2.18
C GLU A 62 8.23 1.25 -1.41
N SER A 63 7.35 2.22 -1.15
CA SER A 63 6.00 2.02 -0.57
C SER A 63 4.96 1.56 -1.59
N GLN A 64 5.16 1.76 -2.88
CA GLN A 64 4.25 1.27 -3.91
C GLN A 64 4.52 -0.21 -4.15
N ALA A 65 3.91 -1.04 -3.30
CA ALA A 65 3.78 -2.44 -3.61
C ALA A 65 3.21 -2.60 -5.03
N MET A 66 3.83 -3.46 -5.83
CA MET A 66 3.30 -3.79 -7.15
C MET A 66 1.92 -4.43 -6.96
N VAL A 67 0.90 -3.80 -7.53
CA VAL A 67 -0.47 -4.31 -7.43
C VAL A 67 -0.73 -5.30 -8.56
N ILE A 68 -0.89 -6.57 -8.21
CA ILE A 68 -1.35 -7.62 -9.11
C ILE A 68 -2.84 -7.83 -8.86
N SER A 69 -3.70 -7.56 -9.85
CA SER A 69 -5.14 -7.56 -9.62
C SER A 69 -6.03 -7.99 -10.77
N ASN A 70 -7.27 -8.38 -10.42
CA ASN A 70 -8.35 -8.78 -11.33
C ASN A 70 -8.00 -10.01 -12.17
N ILE A 71 -7.57 -11.09 -11.50
CA ILE A 71 -7.13 -12.34 -12.11
C ILE A 71 -7.96 -13.51 -11.55
N ASP A 72 -8.48 -14.39 -12.40
CA ASP A 72 -9.25 -15.55 -11.93
C ASP A 72 -8.37 -16.61 -11.25
N TYR A 73 -7.20 -16.89 -11.81
CA TYR A 73 -6.23 -17.86 -11.28
C TYR A 73 -4.80 -17.32 -11.41
N LEU A 74 -4.08 -17.26 -10.30
CA LEU A 74 -2.66 -16.91 -10.24
C LEU A 74 -1.90 -17.94 -9.42
N GLU A 75 -0.84 -18.49 -10.03
CA GLU A 75 0.15 -19.29 -9.33
C GLU A 75 1.52 -18.62 -9.50
N ILE A 76 2.22 -18.39 -8.40
CA ILE A 76 3.49 -17.67 -8.37
C ILE A 76 4.44 -18.30 -7.37
N THR A 77 5.74 -18.26 -7.66
CA THR A 77 6.79 -18.78 -6.78
C THR A 77 7.48 -17.68 -5.98
N GLY A 78 8.07 -18.03 -4.83
CA GLY A 78 8.88 -17.10 -4.03
C GLY A 78 10.04 -16.51 -4.82
N LYS A 79 10.66 -17.29 -5.73
CA LYS A 79 11.73 -16.81 -6.62
C LYS A 79 11.29 -15.68 -7.54
N GLU A 80 10.08 -15.76 -8.10
CA GLU A 80 9.53 -14.70 -8.95
C GLU A 80 9.23 -13.43 -8.14
N ILE A 81 8.70 -13.58 -6.93
CA ILE A 81 8.41 -12.46 -6.02
C ILE A 81 9.71 -11.76 -5.60
N VAL A 82 10.69 -12.51 -5.12
CA VAL A 82 11.99 -11.96 -4.67
C VAL A 82 12.76 -11.38 -5.85
N GLY A 83 12.75 -12.07 -7.01
CA GLY A 83 13.42 -11.61 -8.23
C GLY A 83 12.87 -10.30 -8.78
N TYR A 84 11.62 -9.95 -8.48
CA TYR A 84 11.04 -8.65 -8.84
C TYR A 84 11.62 -7.49 -8.03
N GLY A 85 12.10 -7.75 -6.81
CA GLY A 85 12.84 -6.77 -6.00
C GLY A 85 11.98 -5.67 -5.34
N LYS A 86 10.65 -5.79 -5.37
CA LYS A 86 9.73 -4.90 -4.66
C LYS A 86 8.63 -5.70 -3.97
N LYS A 87 8.00 -5.09 -2.96
CA LYS A 87 6.80 -5.66 -2.33
C LYS A 87 5.67 -5.82 -3.33
N VAL A 88 4.81 -6.80 -3.12
CA VAL A 88 3.68 -7.15 -3.99
C VAL A 88 2.40 -7.14 -3.18
N MET A 89 1.38 -6.49 -3.74
CA MET A 89 0.01 -6.51 -3.25
C MET A 89 -0.85 -7.34 -4.21
N PHE A 90 -1.53 -8.34 -3.69
CA PHE A 90 -2.48 -9.15 -4.47
C PHE A 90 -3.90 -8.70 -4.20
N LYS A 91 -4.67 -8.35 -5.24
CA LYS A 91 -6.02 -7.80 -5.07
C LYS A 91 -7.03 -8.40 -6.04
N ASN A 92 -8.23 -8.74 -5.57
CA ASN A 92 -9.32 -9.24 -6.43
C ASN A 92 -8.90 -10.48 -7.25
N ILE A 93 -8.47 -11.54 -6.58
CA ILE A 93 -8.03 -12.78 -7.25
C ILE A 93 -8.97 -13.94 -6.91
N GLY A 94 -9.39 -14.70 -7.92
CA GLY A 94 -10.22 -15.89 -7.70
C GLY A 94 -9.48 -16.94 -6.88
N THR A 95 -8.37 -17.46 -7.42
CA THR A 95 -7.48 -18.41 -6.73
C THR A 95 -6.03 -17.92 -6.81
N LEU A 96 -5.40 -17.67 -5.66
CA LEU A 96 -3.97 -17.35 -5.54
C LEU A 96 -3.23 -18.53 -4.91
N LYS A 97 -2.18 -19.02 -5.57
CA LYS A 97 -1.26 -20.02 -5.01
C LYS A 97 0.15 -19.45 -4.98
N ILE A 98 0.68 -19.25 -3.79
CA ILE A 98 2.08 -18.88 -3.58
C ILE A 98 2.83 -20.17 -3.25
N LYS A 99 3.91 -20.46 -3.97
CA LYS A 99 4.73 -21.67 -3.80
C LYS A 99 6.16 -21.29 -3.45
N GLU A 100 6.87 -22.19 -2.78
CA GLU A 100 8.34 -22.08 -2.59
C GLU A 100 8.80 -20.72 -2.04
N ILE A 101 8.11 -20.22 -1.01
CA ILE A 101 8.48 -18.99 -0.30
C ILE A 101 8.70 -19.30 1.19
N SER A 102 9.77 -18.75 1.76
CA SER A 102 10.01 -18.81 3.21
C SER A 102 9.12 -17.84 3.95
N GLU A 103 8.97 -18.04 5.27
CA GLU A 103 8.17 -17.12 6.10
C GLU A 103 8.74 -15.70 6.09
N LYS A 104 10.08 -15.57 6.12
CA LYS A 104 10.76 -14.28 6.06
C LYS A 104 10.53 -13.56 4.72
N GLU A 105 10.68 -14.27 3.60
CA GLU A 105 10.42 -13.68 2.28
C GLU A 105 8.96 -13.27 2.10
N PHE A 106 8.03 -14.01 2.70
CA PHE A 106 6.63 -13.63 2.71
C PHE A 106 6.41 -12.28 3.41
N GLU A 107 6.99 -12.09 4.60
CA GLU A 107 6.89 -10.81 5.34
C GLU A 107 7.60 -9.65 4.63
N ASP A 108 8.77 -9.92 4.06
CA ASP A 108 9.60 -8.91 3.43
C ASP A 108 9.02 -8.43 2.10
N TYR A 109 8.32 -9.31 1.36
CA TYR A 109 7.88 -9.02 -0.02
C TYR A 109 6.36 -9.05 -0.24
N ILE A 110 5.55 -9.61 0.65
CA ILE A 110 4.10 -9.52 0.54
C ILE A 110 3.61 -8.35 1.39
N ASP A 111 3.12 -7.33 0.72
CA ASP A 111 2.54 -6.17 1.40
C ASP A 111 1.14 -6.49 1.93
N SER A 112 0.28 -7.03 1.07
CA SER A 112 -1.11 -7.32 1.43
C SER A 112 -1.79 -8.25 0.43
N ILE A 113 -2.78 -9.01 0.91
CA ILE A 113 -3.61 -9.90 0.11
C ILE A 113 -5.08 -9.52 0.36
N VAL A 114 -5.73 -8.92 -0.63
CA VAL A 114 -7.06 -8.31 -0.49
C VAL A 114 -8.05 -8.95 -1.46
N ASN A 115 -9.23 -9.36 -0.97
CA ASN A 115 -10.31 -9.93 -1.77
C ASN A 115 -9.86 -11.13 -2.64
N VAL A 116 -9.26 -12.13 -2.01
CA VAL A 116 -8.86 -13.40 -2.64
C VAL A 116 -9.80 -14.51 -2.20
N LYS A 117 -10.50 -15.19 -3.14
CA LYS A 117 -11.51 -16.20 -2.77
C LYS A 117 -10.89 -17.50 -2.25
N LYS A 118 -9.77 -17.92 -2.84
CA LYS A 118 -9.02 -19.12 -2.43
C LYS A 118 -7.53 -18.80 -2.40
N LEU A 119 -6.93 -18.93 -1.22
CA LEU A 119 -5.50 -18.70 -1.01
C LEU A 119 -4.81 -20.01 -0.63
N GLY A 120 -3.83 -20.42 -1.43
CA GLY A 120 -2.91 -21.50 -1.13
C GLY A 120 -1.53 -20.95 -0.80
N VAL A 121 -1.06 -21.20 0.41
CA VAL A 121 0.30 -20.87 0.85
C VAL A 121 1.03 -22.14 1.28
N PRO A 122 2.38 -22.16 1.24
CA PRO A 122 3.17 -23.29 1.71
C PRO A 122 2.93 -23.56 3.21
N GLY A 123 3.04 -24.82 3.63
CA GLY A 123 2.74 -25.22 5.01
C GLY A 123 3.70 -24.67 6.08
N ASN A 124 4.83 -24.11 5.66
CA ASN A 124 5.83 -23.47 6.53
C ASN A 124 5.49 -22.01 6.87
N ILE A 125 4.38 -21.45 6.38
CA ILE A 125 3.94 -20.09 6.71
C ILE A 125 2.92 -20.13 7.85
N ASN A 126 3.13 -19.31 8.88
CA ASN A 126 2.13 -19.11 9.91
C ASN A 126 0.86 -18.47 9.30
N ARG A 127 -0.25 -19.21 9.34
CA ARG A 127 -1.52 -18.79 8.73
C ARG A 127 -2.09 -17.50 9.31
N LEU A 128 -1.70 -17.12 10.53
CA LEU A 128 -2.13 -15.86 11.14
C LEU A 128 -1.46 -14.63 10.51
N LYS A 129 -0.31 -14.82 9.87
CA LYS A 129 0.43 -13.76 9.15
C LYS A 129 -0.07 -13.53 7.72
N VAL A 130 -1.05 -14.33 7.29
CA VAL A 130 -1.57 -14.35 5.92
C VAL A 130 -2.86 -13.52 5.79
N LEU A 131 -3.39 -13.03 6.91
CA LEU A 131 -4.64 -12.26 7.01
C LEU A 131 -4.40 -10.75 6.88
#